data_AF-W1XVD5-F1
#
_entry.id   AF-W1XVD5-F1
#
_cell.length_a   1.000
_cell.length_b   1.000
_cell.length_c   1.000
_cell.angle_alpha   90.00
_cell.angle_beta   90.00
_cell.angle_gamma   90.00
#
_symmetry.space_group_name_H-M   'P 1'
#
loop_
_entity.id
_entity.type
_entity.pdbx_description
1 polymer ?
#
loop_
_entity_poly.entity_id
_entity_poly.type
_entity_poly.pdbx_seq_one_letter_code
_entity_poly.pdbx_strand_id
1 'polypeptide(L)'
;MADNKPELQRGLEARHIELIALGGTIGVGLFMGAASTLKWAGPSVLLAYIIAGLFVFFIMRSMGEMLFLEPVTGSFAVYAHRYMSPFFGYLTAWSYWFMWMAV
;
A
#
# COMPACT_ATOMS: atom_id res chain seq x y z
N MET A 1 12.37 27.68 27.07
CA MET A 1 12.75 27.40 25.67
C MET A 1 11.58 26.70 25.03
N ALA A 2 10.80 27.41 24.21
CA ALA A 2 9.67 26.82 23.50
C ALA A 2 10.20 25.97 22.34
N ASP A 3 9.89 24.68 22.36
CA ASP A 3 10.21 23.69 21.34
C ASP A 3 9.44 24.03 20.06
N ASN A 4 10.07 24.81 19.16
CA ASN A 4 9.49 25.26 17.90
C ASN A 4 9.63 24.14 16.86
N LYS A 5 8.89 23.03 17.06
CA LYS A 5 8.82 21.95 16.08
C LYS A 5 8.09 22.47 14.85
N PRO A 6 8.69 22.43 13.65
CA PRO A 6 7.99 22.81 12.43
C PRO A 6 6.77 21.89 12.26
N GLU A 7 5.58 22.46 12.37
CA GLU A 7 4.33 21.74 12.14
C GLU A 7 4.17 21.48 10.65
N LEU A 8 3.84 20.24 10.27
CA LEU A 8 3.65 19.87 8.87
C LEU A 8 2.43 20.61 8.30
N GLN A 9 2.63 21.37 7.23
CA GLN A 9 1.52 22.03 6.53
C GLN A 9 0.75 21.01 5.68
N ARG A 10 -0.57 20.96 5.85
CA ARG A 10 -1.44 20.10 5.04
C ARG A 10 -1.68 20.76 3.67
N GLY A 11 -0.82 20.43 2.70
CA GLY A 11 -0.90 20.95 1.32
C GLY A 11 -1.17 19.89 0.24
N LEU A 12 -1.34 18.61 0.60
CA LEU A 12 -1.64 17.56 -0.37
C LEU A 12 -3.11 17.62 -0.80
N GLU A 13 -3.34 18.12 -2.01
CA GLU A 13 -4.61 17.98 -2.71
C GLU A 13 -4.85 16.53 -3.15
N ALA A 14 -6.12 16.20 -3.43
CA ALA A 14 -6.53 14.87 -3.89
C ALA A 14 -5.73 14.39 -5.11
N ARG A 15 -5.44 15.29 -6.06
CA ARG A 15 -4.64 15.00 -7.24
C ARG A 15 -3.20 14.59 -6.90
N HIS A 16 -2.59 15.21 -5.89
CA HIS A 16 -1.23 14.83 -5.46
C HIS A 16 -1.23 13.41 -4.89
N ILE A 17 -2.26 13.06 -4.11
CA ILE A 17 -2.42 11.71 -3.54
C ILE A 17 -2.62 10.67 -4.64
N GLU A 18 -3.45 10.98 -5.64
CA GLU A 18 -3.70 10.10 -6.79
C GLU A 18 -2.41 9.88 -7.60
N LEU A 19 -1.64 10.93 -7.86
CA LEU A 19 -0.36 10.83 -8.58
C LEU A 19 0.67 9.97 -7.81
N ILE A 20 0.71 10.07 -6.48
CA ILE A 20 1.56 9.20 -5.64
C ILE A 20 1.15 7.73 -5.80
N ALA A 21 -0.16 7.45 -5.74
CA ALA A 21 -0.69 6.10 -5.89
C ALA A 21 -0.40 5.51 -7.28
N LEU A 22 -0.63 6.29 -8.35
CA LEU A 22 -0.35 5.88 -9.73
C LEU A 22 1.16 5.67 -9.96
N GLY A 23 2.00 6.57 -9.43
CA GLY A 23 3.45 6.48 -9.56
C GLY A 23 4.01 5.20 -8.93
N GLY A 24 3.56 4.86 -7.71
CA GLY A 24 3.98 3.64 -7.03
C GLY A 24 3.51 2.36 -7.73
N THR A 25 2.24 2.32 -8.15
CA THR A 25 1.63 1.12 -8.75
C THR A 25 2.14 0.83 -10.16
N ILE A 26 2.24 1.84 -11.02
CA ILE A 26 2.73 1.68 -12.39
C ILE A 26 4.25 1.46 -12.37
N GLY A 27 5.01 2.18 -11.54
CA GLY A 27 6.46 2.11 -11.46
C GLY A 27 6.98 0.68 -11.16
N VAL A 28 6.82 0.23 -9.92
CA VAL A 28 7.33 -1.09 -9.51
C VAL A 28 6.50 -2.22 -10.12
N GLY A 29 5.17 -2.10 -10.12
CA GLY A 29 4.27 -3.17 -10.54
C GLY A 29 4.40 -3.53 -12.03
N LEU A 30 4.32 -2.54 -12.92
CA LEU A 30 4.34 -2.77 -14.36
C LEU A 30 5.78 -2.91 -14.88
N PHE A 31 6.73 -2.04 -14.48
CA PHE A 31 8.05 -2.03 -15.11
C PHE A 31 9.04 -3.03 -14.52
N MET A 32 9.02 -3.29 -13.21
CA MET A 32 9.97 -4.23 -12.59
C MET A 32 9.57 -5.70 -12.85
N GLY A 33 8.26 -5.98 -12.88
CA GLY A 33 7.74 -7.35 -12.95
C GLY A 33 7.15 -7.79 -14.29
N ALA A 34 6.61 -6.90 -15.14
CA ALA A 34 5.76 -7.38 -16.25
C ALA A 34 6.52 -8.23 -17.27
N ALA A 35 7.79 -7.93 -17.56
CA ALA A 35 8.58 -8.69 -18.53
C ALA A 35 8.84 -10.13 -18.07
N SER A 36 9.09 -10.36 -16.77
CA SER A 36 9.26 -11.70 -16.23
C SER A 36 7.91 -12.42 -16.18
N THR A 37 6.86 -11.79 -15.63
CA THR A 37 5.53 -12.41 -15.54
C THR A 37 4.99 -12.82 -16.92
N LEU A 38 5.21 -12.01 -17.95
CA LEU A 38 4.82 -12.32 -19.33
C LEU A 38 5.61 -13.52 -19.90
N LYS A 39 6.91 -13.65 -19.59
CA LYS A 39 7.71 -14.82 -20.00
C LYS A 39 7.22 -16.12 -19.36
N TRP A 40 6.80 -16.07 -18.10
CA TRP A 40 6.33 -17.25 -17.37
C TRP A 40 4.90 -17.65 -17.74
N ALA A 41 3.97 -16.69 -17.83
CA ALA A 41 2.55 -16.96 -18.05
C ALA A 41 2.12 -16.91 -19.53
N GLY A 42 2.92 -16.30 -20.41
CA GLY A 42 2.57 -16.08 -21.81
C GLY A 42 1.30 -15.21 -21.98
N PRO A 43 0.50 -15.41 -23.04
CA PRO A 43 -0.72 -14.63 -23.28
C PRO A 43 -1.75 -14.69 -22.15
N SER A 44 -1.69 -15.74 -21.31
CA SER A 44 -2.59 -15.92 -20.17
C SER A 44 -2.34 -14.94 -19.01
N VAL A 45 -1.24 -14.17 -19.04
CA VAL A 45 -0.92 -13.17 -18.01
C VAL A 45 -2.03 -12.15 -17.80
N LEU A 46 -2.80 -11.84 -18.85
CA LEU A 46 -3.92 -10.91 -18.77
C LEU A 46 -5.03 -11.44 -17.84
N LEU A 47 -5.34 -12.74 -17.94
CA LEU A 47 -6.31 -13.40 -17.05
C LEU A 47 -5.78 -13.43 -15.61
N ALA A 48 -4.49 -13.73 -15.43
CA ALA A 48 -3.87 -13.72 -14.12
C ALA A 48 -3.95 -12.32 -13.46
N TYR A 49 -3.68 -11.25 -14.21
CA TYR A 49 -3.80 -9.88 -13.71
C TYR A 49 -5.24 -9.48 -13.40
N ILE A 50 -6.23 -9.91 -14.18
CA ILE A 50 -7.64 -9.63 -13.89
C ILE A 50 -8.05 -10.31 -12.57
N ILE A 51 -7.70 -11.58 -12.40
CA ILE A 51 -8.05 -12.34 -11.19
C ILE A 51 -7.33 -11.74 -9.98
N ALA A 52 -6.02 -11.49 -10.07
CA ALA A 52 -5.26 -10.88 -8.99
C ALA A 52 -5.78 -9.47 -8.66
N GLY A 53 -6.06 -8.67 -9.68
CA GLY A 53 -6.60 -7.32 -9.55
C GLY A 53 -7.97 -7.31 -8.85
N LEU A 54 -8.82 -8.30 -9.11
CA LEU A 54 -10.10 -8.45 -8.41
C LEU A 54 -9.92 -8.68 -6.91
N PHE A 55 -9.00 -9.57 -6.51
CA PHE A 55 -8.69 -9.76 -5.08
C PHE A 55 -8.09 -8.51 -4.44
N VAL A 56 -7.12 -7.86 -5.11
CA VAL A 56 -6.50 -6.62 -4.63
C VAL A 56 -7.55 -5.50 -4.50
N PHE A 57 -8.49 -5.42 -5.43
CA PHE A 57 -9.58 -4.44 -5.38
C PHE A 57 -10.42 -4.59 -4.10
N PHE A 58 -10.79 -5.80 -3.73
CA PHE A 58 -11.54 -6.03 -2.48
C PHE A 58 -10.72 -5.65 -1.24
N ILE A 59 -9.43 -5.98 -1.22
CA ILE A 59 -8.53 -5.60 -0.12
C ILE A 59 -8.45 -4.09 0.01
N MET A 60 -8.19 -3.38 -1.09
CA MET A 60 -8.08 -1.92 -1.08
C MET A 60 -9.41 -1.23 -0.76
N ARG A 61 -10.53 -1.82 -1.19
CA ARG A 61 -11.86 -1.33 -0.82
C ARG A 61 -12.08 -1.40 0.69
N SER A 62 -11.76 -2.54 1.31
CA SER A 62 -11.85 -2.73 2.76
C SER A 62 -10.92 -1.78 3.53
N MET A 63 -9.67 -1.62 3.07
CA MET A 63 -8.72 -0.69 3.68
C MET A 63 -9.17 0.77 3.55
N GLY A 64 -9.77 1.15 2.42
CA GLY A 64 -10.31 2.50 2.21
C GLY A 64 -11.47 2.82 3.16
N GLU A 65 -12.32 1.84 3.47
CA GLU A 65 -13.40 2.00 4.46
C GLU A 65 -12.84 2.18 5.88
N MET A 66 -11.79 1.42 6.24
CA MET A 66 -11.09 1.61 7.52
C MET A 66 -10.44 3.00 7.63
N LEU A 67 -9.83 3.50 6.55
CA LEU A 67 -9.21 4.82 6.51
C LEU A 67 -10.23 5.96 6.63
N PHE A 68 -11.44 5.76 6.08
CA PHE A 68 -12.53 6.72 6.21
C PHE A 68 -13.07 6.79 7.64
N LEU A 69 -13.22 5.66 8.33
CA LEU A 69 -13.71 5.59 9.70
C LEU A 69 -12.68 6.09 10.72
N GLU A 70 -11.42 5.72 10.54
CA GLU A 70 -10.33 6.04 11.46
C GLU A 70 -9.12 6.61 10.69
N PRO A 71 -9.11 7.93 10.42
CA PRO A 71 -8.04 8.59 9.69
C PRO A 71 -6.81 8.78 10.59
N VAL A 72 -6.01 7.72 10.69
CA VAL A 72 -4.73 7.73 11.39
C VAL A 72 -3.59 8.02 10.42
N THR A 73 -2.55 8.72 10.87
CA THR A 73 -1.33 8.98 10.08
C THR A 73 -0.41 7.75 9.93
N GLY A 74 -0.84 6.59 10.44
CA GLY A 74 -0.07 5.35 10.45
C GLY A 74 -0.37 4.43 9.27
N SER A 75 0.53 3.46 9.04
CA SER A 75 0.35 2.41 8.02
C SER A 75 -0.69 1.37 8.45
N PHE A 76 -1.06 0.46 7.55
CA PHE A 76 -2.01 -0.63 7.78
C PHE A 76 -1.65 -1.54 8.97
N ALA A 77 -0.38 -1.58 9.38
CA ALA A 77 0.07 -2.25 10.60
C ALA A 77 -0.63 -1.72 11.88
N VAL A 78 -1.05 -0.44 11.89
CA VAL A 78 -1.82 0.13 13.00
C VAL A 78 -3.20 -0.52 13.10
N TYR A 79 -3.86 -0.78 11.98
CA TYR A 79 -5.14 -1.48 11.96
C TYR A 79 -4.97 -2.94 12.41
N ALA A 80 -3.90 -3.62 11.99
CA ALA A 80 -3.60 -4.98 12.47
C ALA A 80 -3.33 -5.02 13.98
N HIS A 81 -2.60 -4.02 14.51
CA HIS A 81 -2.36 -3.86 15.94
C HIS A 81 -3.67 -3.65 16.72
N ARG A 82 -4.57 -2.83 16.19
CA ARG A 82 -5.79 -2.40 16.87
C ARG A 82 -6.91 -3.43 16.82
N TYR A 83 -7.16 -4.04 15.65
CA TYR A 83 -8.29 -4.93 15.43
C TYR A 83 -7.97 -6.41 15.63
N MET A 84 -6.70 -6.82 15.53
CA MET A 84 -6.33 -8.24 15.64
C MET A 84 -5.58 -8.53 16.94
N SER A 85 -4.33 -8.06 17.06
CA SER A 85 -3.60 -8.05 18.34
C SER A 85 -2.31 -7.24 18.20
N PRO A 86 -1.69 -6.80 19.32
CA PRO A 86 -0.40 -6.14 19.29
C PRO A 86 0.70 -6.95 18.60
N PHE A 87 0.67 -8.27 18.76
CA PHE A 87 1.63 -9.18 18.11
C PHE A 87 1.49 -9.16 16.59
N PHE A 88 0.26 -9.20 16.08
CA PHE A 88 0.02 -9.13 14.63
C PHE A 88 0.37 -7.75 14.05
N GLY A 89 0.17 -6.69 14.81
CA GLY A 89 0.68 -5.36 14.46
C GLY A 89 2.20 -5.33 14.31
N TYR A 90 2.94 -5.91 15.25
CA TYR A 90 4.40 -6.02 15.18
C TYR A 90 4.84 -6.86 13.97
N LEU A 91 4.24 -8.05 13.80
CA LEU A 91 4.58 -8.95 12.71
C LEU A 91 4.36 -8.28 11.34
N THR A 92 3.21 -7.65 11.13
CA THR A 92 2.89 -6.96 9.86
C THR A 92 3.82 -5.78 9.59
N ALA A 93 4.18 -5.00 10.62
CA ALA A 93 5.14 -3.91 10.49
C ALA A 93 6.52 -4.41 10.04
N TRP A 94 7.02 -5.48 10.67
CA TRP A 94 8.31 -6.07 10.29
C TRP A 94 8.29 -6.72 8.92
N SER A 95 7.25 -7.51 8.60
CA SER A 95 7.09 -8.09 7.28
C SER A 95 7.06 -7.04 6.18
N TYR A 96 6.37 -5.91 6.41
CA TYR A 96 6.35 -4.80 5.46
C TYR A 96 7.71 -4.13 5.31
N TRP A 97 8.42 -3.91 6.41
CA TRP A 97 9.76 -3.33 6.36
C TRP A 97 10.75 -4.25 5.62
N PHE A 98 10.72 -5.56 5.87
CA PHE A 98 11.53 -6.53 5.12
C PHE A 98 11.19 -6.57 3.64
N MET A 99 9.91 -6.46 3.28
CA MET A 99 9.49 -6.36 1.88
C MET A 99 10.17 -5.18 1.17
N TRP A 100 10.21 -4.00 1.80
CA TRP A 100 10.87 -2.82 1.24
C TRP A 100 12.40 -2.89 1.21
N MET A 101 13.03 -3.68 2.08
CA MET A 101 14.47 -3.89 2.00
C MET A 101 14.86 -4.94 0.95
N ALA A 102 14.00 -5.92 0.72
CA ALA A 102 14.28 -7.03 -0.18
C ALA A 102 14.03 -6.68 -1.66
N VAL A 103 13.08 -5.77 -1.92
CA VAL A 103 12.77 -5.21 -3.25
C VAL A 103 13.73 -4.08 -3.57
#